data_AF-A0A8J8FH91-F1
#
_entry.id   AF-A0A8J8FH91-F1
#
_cell.length_a   1.000
_cell.length_b   1.000
_cell.length_c   1.000
_cell.angle_alpha   90.00
_cell.angle_beta   90.00
_cell.angle_gamma   90.00
#
_symmetry.space_group_name_H-M   'P 1'
#
loop_
_entity.id
_entity.type
_entity.pdbx_description
1 polymer ?
#
loop_
_entity_poly.entity_id
_entity_poly.type
_entity_poly.pdbx_seq_one_letter_code
_entity_poly.pdbx_strand_id
1 'polypeptide(L)'
;MATKEQYDFFKDQFVEEEKRYSDLTKRGEIYFSILSILLTGVIFKIKDIFEILKVLDNATFKTVLIGLFVLSFLLFSLGFFFITLGLKIREFEGVTDIKSYLDSLGGTPPTNEDFFDDRIVDFITASERNESVNDLRANRLSISLGFILAGFISMAVFIFTLFIQIL
;
A
#
# COMPACT_ATOMS: atom_id res chain seq x y z
N MET A 1 -2.31 -5.59 -40.21
CA MET A 1 -3.39 -5.37 -39.21
C MET A 1 -3.20 -6.42 -38.14
N ALA A 2 -3.17 -6.03 -36.86
CA ALA A 2 -3.10 -7.00 -35.75
C ALA A 2 -4.29 -7.96 -35.83
N THR A 3 -4.04 -9.25 -35.61
CA THR A 3 -5.12 -10.23 -35.53
C THR A 3 -5.89 -10.04 -34.22
N LYS A 4 -7.16 -10.44 -34.22
CA LYS A 4 -8.04 -10.30 -33.07
C LYS A 4 -7.48 -11.01 -31.82
N GLU A 5 -6.88 -12.17 -32.00
CA GLU A 5 -6.25 -12.96 -30.92
C GLU A 5 -5.09 -12.21 -30.25
N GLN A 6 -4.32 -11.43 -31.02
CA GLN A 6 -3.20 -10.65 -30.50
C GLN A 6 -3.72 -9.47 -29.68
N TYR A 7 -4.74 -8.78 -30.18
CA TYR A 7 -5.39 -7.70 -29.44
C TYR A 7 -6.03 -8.21 -28.14
N ASP A 8 -6.71 -9.36 -28.19
CA ASP A 8 -7.40 -9.92 -27.03
C ASP A 8 -6.40 -10.37 -25.93
N PHE A 9 -5.28 -11.02 -26.29
CA PHE A 9 -4.25 -11.40 -25.31
C PHE A 9 -3.66 -10.19 -24.56
N PHE A 10 -3.32 -9.11 -25.29
CA PHE A 10 -2.76 -7.90 -24.68
C PHE A 10 -3.79 -7.13 -23.85
N LYS A 11 -5.03 -7.09 -24.32
CA LYS A 11 -6.13 -6.47 -23.59
C LYS A 11 -6.37 -7.19 -22.27
N ASP A 12 -6.37 -8.52 -22.28
CA ASP A 12 -6.62 -9.31 -21.07
C ASP A 12 -5.53 -9.07 -20.01
N GLN A 13 -4.25 -9.02 -20.40
CA GLN A 13 -3.15 -8.68 -19.50
C GLN A 13 -3.24 -7.26 -18.94
N PHE A 14 -3.50 -6.26 -19.80
CA PHE A 14 -3.68 -4.88 -19.34
C PHE A 14 -4.84 -4.74 -18.35
N VAL A 15 -5.97 -5.40 -18.62
CA VAL A 15 -7.15 -5.40 -17.74
C VAL A 15 -6.83 -6.07 -16.41
N GLU A 16 -6.03 -7.14 -16.40
CA GLU A 16 -5.59 -7.81 -15.18
C GLU A 16 -4.67 -6.91 -14.33
N GLU A 17 -3.68 -6.26 -14.94
CA GLU A 17 -2.78 -5.32 -14.26
C GLU A 17 -3.54 -4.10 -13.70
N GLU A 18 -4.44 -3.52 -14.48
CA GLU A 18 -5.29 -2.40 -14.07
C GLU A 18 -6.18 -2.81 -12.88
N LYS A 19 -6.79 -3.99 -12.95
CA LYS A 19 -7.61 -4.53 -11.87
C LYS A 19 -6.79 -4.72 -10.60
N ARG A 20 -5.60 -5.33 -10.70
CA ARG A 20 -4.71 -5.54 -9.56
C ARG A 20 -4.28 -4.21 -8.94
N TYR A 21 -3.95 -3.22 -9.76
CA TYR A 21 -3.63 -1.87 -9.30
C TYR A 21 -4.81 -1.20 -8.59
N SER A 22 -6.01 -1.29 -9.17
CA SER A 22 -7.24 -0.75 -8.58
C SER A 22 -7.53 -1.37 -7.22
N ASP A 23 -7.41 -2.71 -7.12
CA ASP A 23 -7.65 -3.44 -5.87
C ASP A 23 -6.63 -3.09 -4.79
N LEU A 24 -5.34 -2.98 -5.13
CA LEU A 24 -4.30 -2.53 -4.18
C LEU A 24 -4.54 -1.10 -3.72
N THR A 25 -5.02 -0.23 -4.60
CA THR A 25 -5.36 1.17 -4.26
C THR A 25 -6.53 1.22 -3.28
N LYS A 26 -7.63 0.54 -3.59
CA LYS A 26 -8.81 0.46 -2.70
C LYS A 26 -8.44 -0.09 -1.32
N ARG A 27 -7.60 -1.14 -1.26
CA ARG A 27 -7.11 -1.67 0.02
C ARG A 27 -6.30 -0.64 0.80
N GLY A 28 -5.40 0.08 0.15
CA GLY A 28 -4.63 1.16 0.77
C GLY A 28 -5.52 2.29 1.29
N GLU A 29 -6.55 2.69 0.56
CA GLU A 29 -7.53 3.70 0.98
C GLU A 29 -8.34 3.26 2.21
N ILE A 30 -8.75 1.98 2.26
CA ILE A 30 -9.42 1.40 3.43
C ILE A 30 -8.49 1.46 4.65
N TYR A 31 -7.23 1.03 4.51
CA TYR A 31 -6.25 1.06 5.60
C TYR A 31 -5.99 2.49 6.08
N PHE A 32 -5.85 3.44 5.16
CA PHE A 32 -5.69 4.85 5.47
C PHE A 32 -6.88 5.41 6.25
N SER A 33 -8.09 5.07 5.83
CA SER A 33 -9.34 5.54 6.47
C SER A 33 -9.47 5.02 7.89
N ILE A 34 -9.25 3.71 8.11
CA ILE A 34 -9.27 3.08 9.44
C ILE A 34 -8.26 3.78 10.35
N LEU A 35 -7.01 3.92 9.88
CA LEU A 35 -5.95 4.48 10.68
C LEU A 35 -6.18 5.97 11.01
N SER A 36 -6.75 6.73 10.08
CA SER A 36 -7.07 8.15 10.27
C SER A 36 -8.13 8.34 11.35
N ILE A 37 -9.19 7.53 11.35
CA ILE A 37 -10.24 7.58 12.37
C ILE A 37 -9.64 7.28 13.76
N LEU A 38 -8.79 6.27 13.85
CA LEU A 38 -8.11 5.89 15.09
C LEU A 38 -7.18 6.98 15.62
N LEU A 39 -6.27 7.48 14.80
CA LEU A 39 -5.35 8.53 15.20
C LEU A 39 -6.12 9.77 15.64
N THR A 40 -7.21 10.10 14.96
CA THR A 40 -8.10 11.20 15.36
C THR A 40 -8.68 10.94 16.76
N GLY A 41 -9.26 9.75 17.00
CA GLY A 41 -9.79 9.39 18.32
C GLY A 41 -8.75 9.46 19.43
N VAL A 42 -7.53 8.98 19.17
CA VAL A 42 -6.40 9.06 20.12
C VAL A 42 -6.00 10.51 20.38
N ILE A 43 -5.90 11.34 19.35
CA ILE A 43 -5.56 12.77 19.48
C ILE A 43 -6.60 13.50 20.32
N PHE A 44 -7.90 13.23 20.13
CA PHE A 44 -8.95 13.83 20.94
C PHE A 44 -8.89 13.39 22.40
N LYS A 45 -8.51 12.14 22.66
CA LYS A 45 -8.44 11.57 24.01
C LYS A 45 -7.09 11.69 24.70
N ILE A 46 -6.09 12.27 24.05
CA ILE A 46 -4.73 12.32 24.58
C ILE A 46 -4.67 13.07 25.93
N LYS A 47 -5.41 14.18 26.07
CA LYS A 47 -5.47 14.96 27.31
C LYS A 47 -6.07 14.14 28.45
N ASP A 48 -7.25 13.55 28.21
CA ASP A 48 -7.93 12.68 29.18
C ASP A 48 -7.01 11.54 29.65
N ILE A 49 -6.29 10.91 28.71
CA ILE A 49 -5.32 9.85 29.03
C ILE A 49 -4.22 10.37 29.97
N PHE A 50 -3.61 11.51 29.66
CA PHE A 50 -2.56 12.08 30.52
C PHE A 50 -3.08 12.54 31.88
N GLU A 51 -4.33 12.99 31.97
CA GLU A 51 -4.96 13.34 33.25
C GLU A 51 -5.17 12.10 34.12
N ILE A 52 -5.68 11.00 33.56
CA ILE A 52 -5.83 9.73 34.27
C ILE A 52 -4.45 9.22 34.74
N LEU A 53 -3.43 9.27 33.88
CA LEU A 53 -2.06 8.84 34.23
C LEU A 53 -1.41 9.70 35.33
N LYS A 54 -1.90 10.92 35.60
CA LYS A 54 -1.40 11.75 36.72
C LYS A 54 -1.94 11.29 38.06
N VAL A 55 -3.14 10.70 38.10
CA VAL A 55 -3.83 10.27 39.33
C VAL A 55 -3.37 8.88 39.79
N LEU A 56 -2.67 8.12 38.93
CA LEU A 56 -2.10 6.83 39.30
C LEU A 56 -0.89 6.98 40.24
N ASP A 57 -1.00 6.40 41.44
CA ASP A 57 0.05 6.44 42.46
C ASP A 57 1.25 5.52 42.17
N ASN A 58 1.05 4.45 41.39
CA ASN A 58 2.10 3.48 41.13
C ASN A 58 3.00 3.90 39.96
N ALA A 59 4.20 4.39 40.30
CA ALA A 59 5.20 4.87 39.34
C ALA A 59 5.61 3.81 38.30
N THR A 60 5.72 2.53 38.69
CA THR A 60 6.12 1.45 37.78
C THR A 60 5.05 1.21 36.72
N PHE A 61 3.79 1.11 37.14
CA PHE A 61 2.65 0.93 36.21
C PHE A 61 2.48 2.12 35.28
N LYS A 62 2.67 3.34 35.78
CA LYS A 62 2.63 4.55 34.98
C LYS A 62 3.66 4.51 33.85
N THR A 63 4.91 4.12 34.13
CA THR A 63 5.94 3.97 33.09
C THR A 63 5.57 2.92 32.06
N VAL A 64 5.02 1.77 32.49
CA VAL A 64 4.55 0.72 31.57
C VAL A 64 3.42 1.23 30.67
N LEU A 65 2.41 1.91 31.22
CA LEU A 65 1.29 2.46 30.46
C LEU A 65 1.74 3.51 29.44
N ILE A 66 2.63 4.43 29.83
CA ILE A 66 3.22 5.41 28.91
C ILE A 66 3.99 4.70 27.81
N GLY A 67 4.79 3.67 28.15
CA GLY A 67 5.52 2.87 27.18
C GLY A 67 4.61 2.19 26.16
N LEU A 68 3.53 1.55 26.61
CA LEU A 68 2.52 0.93 25.73
C LEU A 68 1.81 1.96 24.85
N PHE A 69 1.47 3.13 25.39
CA PHE A 69 0.85 4.21 24.62
C PHE A 69 1.78 4.72 23.50
N VAL A 70 3.04 5.01 23.84
CA VAL A 70 4.05 5.47 22.87
C VAL A 70 4.33 4.39 21.82
N LEU A 71 4.47 3.13 22.24
CA LEU A 71 4.67 2.00 21.32
C LEU A 71 3.50 1.89 20.33
N SER A 72 2.26 1.97 20.80
CA SER A 72 1.07 1.92 19.95
C SER A 72 1.09 3.04 18.91
N PHE A 73 1.42 4.26 19.34
CA PHE A 73 1.51 5.43 18.45
C PHE A 73 2.63 5.30 17.41
N LEU A 74 3.79 4.76 17.80
CA LEU A 74 4.89 4.46 16.88
C LEU A 74 4.49 3.42 15.83
N LEU A 75 3.83 2.34 16.26
CA LEU A 75 3.35 1.29 15.35
C LEU A 75 2.33 1.84 14.35
N PHE A 76 1.37 2.65 14.79
CA PHE A 76 0.42 3.29 13.87
C PHE A 76 1.11 4.28 12.91
N SER A 77 2.10 5.03 13.39
CA SER A 77 2.88 5.94 12.55
C SER A 77 3.68 5.20 11.48
N LEU A 78 4.28 4.06 11.83
CA LEU A 78 4.96 3.19 10.85
C LEU A 78 3.96 2.61 9.85
N GLY A 79 2.80 2.13 10.30
CA GLY A 79 1.72 1.69 9.42
C GLY A 79 1.32 2.78 8.41
N PHE A 80 1.06 3.99 8.90
CA PHE A 80 0.77 5.16 8.07
C PHE A 80 1.85 5.44 7.03
N PHE A 81 3.12 5.42 7.46
CA PHE A 81 4.26 5.63 6.58
C PHE A 81 4.31 4.57 5.44
N PHE A 82 4.09 3.30 5.75
CA PHE A 82 4.06 2.25 4.72
C PHE A 82 2.84 2.35 3.79
N ILE A 83 1.67 2.80 4.29
CA ILE A 83 0.51 3.10 3.43
C ILE A 83 0.86 4.19 2.43
N THR A 84 1.43 5.31 2.89
CA THR A 84 1.78 6.44 2.01
C THR A 84 2.82 6.05 0.97
N LEU A 85 3.82 5.24 1.33
CA LEU A 85 4.76 4.64 0.37
C LEU A 85 4.09 3.66 -0.60
N GLY A 86 3.04 2.98 -0.18
CA GLY A 86 2.23 2.09 -1.01
C GLY A 86 1.27 2.84 -1.94
N LEU A 87 0.82 4.04 -1.57
CA LEU A 87 -0.17 4.83 -2.34
C LEU A 87 0.45 5.92 -3.24
N LYS A 88 1.78 6.10 -3.23
CA LYS A 88 2.46 7.10 -4.05
C LYS A 88 2.08 6.93 -5.55
N ILE A 89 1.70 8.04 -6.20
CA ILE A 89 1.42 8.10 -7.65
C ILE A 89 2.64 7.60 -8.41
N ARG A 90 2.42 6.74 -9.41
CA ARG A 90 3.50 6.13 -10.20
C ARG A 90 3.37 6.45 -11.68
N GLU A 91 4.53 6.58 -12.31
CA GLU A 91 4.70 6.52 -13.75
C GLU A 91 4.65 5.04 -14.15
N PHE A 92 3.59 4.64 -14.87
CA PHE A 92 3.55 3.35 -15.54
C PHE A 92 4.49 3.40 -16.74
N GLU A 93 5.31 2.35 -16.93
CA GLU A 93 6.01 2.18 -18.20
C GLU A 93 5.00 1.65 -19.22
N GLY A 94 4.81 2.41 -20.29
CA GLY A 94 4.09 1.92 -21.45
C GLY A 94 4.91 0.82 -22.13
N VAL A 95 4.22 -0.20 -22.62
CA VAL A 95 4.78 -1.33 -23.39
C VAL A 95 5.65 -0.87 -24.57
N THR A 96 5.38 0.31 -25.11
CA THR A 96 6.10 0.89 -26.24
C THR A 96 5.94 2.41 -26.21
N ASP A 97 7.01 3.15 -26.55
CA ASP A 97 6.85 4.55 -26.93
C ASP A 97 6.14 4.63 -28.29
N ILE A 98 4.82 4.87 -28.23
CA ILE A 98 3.93 4.90 -29.39
C ILE A 98 4.45 5.89 -30.45
N LYS A 99 5.04 7.02 -30.04
CA LYS A 99 5.59 8.02 -30.98
C LYS A 99 6.82 7.49 -31.69
N SER A 100 7.80 7.02 -30.92
CA SER A 100 9.03 6.43 -31.48
C SER A 100 8.71 5.25 -32.40
N TYR A 101 7.71 4.44 -32.07
CA TYR A 101 7.31 3.32 -32.90
C TYR A 101 6.64 3.76 -34.21
N LEU A 102 5.70 4.70 -34.14
CA LEU A 102 5.07 5.27 -35.33
C LEU A 102 6.10 5.88 -36.28
N ASP A 103 7.13 6.53 -35.74
CA ASP A 103 8.22 7.11 -36.53
C ASP A 103 9.16 6.05 -37.12
N SER A 104 9.28 4.87 -36.48
CA SER A 104 10.09 3.74 -36.96
C SER A 104 9.41 2.87 -38.02
N LEU A 105 8.08 2.94 -38.10
CA LEU A 105 7.30 2.30 -39.15
C LEU A 105 7.48 3.09 -40.45
N GLY A 106 8.38 2.63 -41.32
CA GLY A 106 8.48 3.14 -42.68
C GLY A 106 7.18 2.96 -43.50
N GLY A 107 7.24 3.14 -44.82
CA GLY A 107 6.05 3.04 -45.69
C GLY A 107 5.44 1.63 -45.82
N THR A 108 6.10 0.59 -45.30
CA THR A 108 5.64 -0.81 -45.35
C THR A 108 5.59 -1.38 -43.93
N PRO A 109 4.40 -1.79 -43.44
CA PRO A 109 4.28 -2.37 -42.12
C PRO A 109 4.97 -3.75 -42.06
N PRO A 110 5.60 -4.11 -40.92
CA PRO A 110 6.25 -5.40 -40.72
C PRO A 110 5.26 -6.55 -40.85
N THR A 111 5.77 -7.74 -41.16
CA THR A 111 4.96 -8.96 -41.14
C THR A 111 4.52 -9.27 -39.71
N ASN A 112 3.45 -10.06 -39.54
CA ASN A 112 2.98 -10.39 -38.20
C ASN A 112 4.07 -11.14 -37.41
N GLU A 113 4.75 -12.13 -38.00
CA GLU A 113 5.80 -12.90 -37.31
C GLU A 113 6.94 -12.01 -36.80
N ASP A 114 7.48 -11.13 -37.66
CA ASP A 114 8.56 -10.20 -37.26
C ASP A 114 8.11 -9.21 -36.19
N PHE A 115 6.85 -8.74 -36.26
CA PHE A 115 6.28 -7.88 -35.24
C PHE A 115 6.14 -8.60 -33.89
N PHE A 116 5.77 -9.88 -33.86
CA PHE A 116 5.67 -10.64 -32.62
C PHE A 116 7.02 -10.97 -32.02
N ASP A 117 7.98 -11.41 -32.81
CA ASP A 117 9.30 -11.77 -32.29
C ASP A 117 10.00 -10.57 -31.62
N ASP A 118 9.93 -9.38 -32.24
CA ASP A 118 10.53 -8.18 -31.67
C ASP A 118 9.72 -7.62 -30.47
N ARG A 119 8.39 -7.67 -30.52
CA ARG A 119 7.54 -7.03 -29.50
C ARG A 119 7.21 -7.89 -28.31
N ILE A 120 7.28 -9.22 -28.44
CA ILE A 120 7.10 -10.12 -27.31
C ILE A 120 8.14 -9.81 -26.23
N VAL A 121 9.38 -9.48 -26.61
CA VAL A 121 10.45 -9.15 -25.67
C VAL A 121 10.18 -7.82 -24.95
N ASP A 122 9.81 -6.76 -25.68
CA ASP A 122 9.44 -5.46 -25.10
C ASP A 122 8.26 -5.61 -24.14
N PHE A 123 7.26 -6.42 -24.53
CA PHE A 123 6.07 -6.68 -23.75
C PHE A 123 6.37 -7.42 -22.45
N ILE A 124 7.09 -8.55 -22.53
CA ILE A 124 7.50 -9.32 -21.35
C ILE A 124 8.27 -8.42 -20.39
N THR A 125 9.20 -7.61 -20.91
CA THR A 125 10.01 -6.70 -20.09
C THR A 125 9.15 -5.65 -19.39
N ALA A 126 8.20 -5.03 -20.09
CA ALA A 126 7.31 -4.02 -19.51
C ALA A 126 6.38 -4.63 -18.45
N SER A 127 5.79 -5.79 -18.72
CA SER A 127 4.93 -6.51 -17.78
C SER A 127 5.70 -6.95 -16.53
N GLU A 128 6.90 -7.52 -16.65
CA GLU A 128 7.73 -7.88 -15.49
C GLU A 128 8.05 -6.65 -14.63
N ARG A 129 8.36 -5.51 -15.25
CA ARG A 129 8.62 -4.26 -14.53
C ARG A 129 7.37 -3.71 -13.85
N ASN A 130 6.21 -3.76 -14.49
CA ASN A 130 4.95 -3.33 -13.89
C ASN A 130 4.51 -4.27 -12.76
N GLU A 131 4.68 -5.58 -12.93
CA GLU A 131 4.39 -6.59 -11.92
C GLU A 131 5.29 -6.43 -10.69
N SER A 132 6.60 -6.28 -10.88
CA SER A 132 7.55 -6.09 -9.78
C SER A 132 7.17 -4.94 -8.84
N VAL A 133 6.47 -3.95 -9.38
CA VAL A 133 6.03 -2.79 -8.63
C VAL A 133 4.73 -3.04 -7.91
N ASN A 134 3.78 -3.71 -8.57
CA ASN A 134 2.58 -4.16 -7.89
C ASN A 134 2.95 -5.08 -6.72
N ASP A 135 4.01 -5.90 -6.85
CA ASP A 135 4.56 -6.71 -5.76
C ASP A 135 5.18 -5.85 -4.65
N LEU A 136 6.01 -4.88 -4.99
CA LEU A 136 6.57 -3.94 -4.00
C LEU A 136 5.45 -3.20 -3.25
N ARG A 137 4.39 -2.80 -3.95
CA ARG A 137 3.21 -2.16 -3.36
C ARG A 137 2.45 -3.09 -2.44
N ALA A 138 2.17 -4.31 -2.91
CA ALA A 138 1.50 -5.34 -2.11
C ALA A 138 2.30 -5.65 -0.84
N ASN A 139 3.63 -5.75 -0.94
CA ASN A 139 4.52 -5.95 0.19
C ASN A 139 4.47 -4.77 1.17
N ARG A 140 4.56 -3.52 0.69
CA ARG A 140 4.43 -2.33 1.55
C ARG A 140 3.08 -2.27 2.28
N LEU A 141 1.99 -2.58 1.59
CA LEU A 141 0.65 -2.63 2.20
C LEU A 141 0.51 -3.78 3.20
N SER A 142 1.15 -4.92 2.94
CA SER A 142 1.19 -6.06 3.87
C SER A 142 1.97 -5.71 5.15
N ILE A 143 3.16 -5.11 5.00
CA ILE A 143 3.98 -4.62 6.11
C ILE A 143 3.19 -3.58 6.93
N SER A 144 2.54 -2.63 6.25
CA SER A 144 1.64 -1.68 6.89
C SER A 144 0.60 -2.39 7.74
N LEU A 145 -0.13 -3.36 7.17
CA LEU A 145 -1.15 -4.10 7.90
C LEU A 145 -0.59 -4.77 9.15
N GLY A 146 0.62 -5.34 9.08
CA GLY A 146 1.32 -5.89 10.24
C GLY A 146 1.54 -4.86 11.35
N PHE A 147 2.03 -3.68 11.01
CA PHE A 147 2.19 -2.58 11.98
C PHE A 147 0.87 -2.10 12.57
N ILE A 148 -0.17 -2.01 11.74
CA ILE A 148 -1.51 -1.60 12.18
C ILE A 148 -2.08 -2.59 13.19
N LEU A 149 -2.02 -3.90 12.89
CA LEU A 149 -2.48 -4.96 13.79
C LEU A 149 -1.68 -4.97 15.10
N ALA A 150 -0.36 -4.84 15.03
CA ALA A 150 0.48 -4.74 16.23
C ALA A 150 0.11 -3.50 17.07
N GLY A 151 -0.15 -2.36 16.43
CA GLY A 151 -0.61 -1.13 17.09
C GLY A 151 -1.95 -1.32 17.78
N PHE A 152 -2.90 -2.01 17.14
CA PHE A 152 -4.19 -2.35 17.76
C PHE A 152 -4.04 -3.24 18.98
N ILE A 153 -3.22 -4.29 18.89
CA ILE A 153 -2.98 -5.20 20.03
C ILE A 153 -2.34 -4.44 21.18
N SER A 154 -1.31 -3.64 20.90
CA SER A 154 -0.63 -2.80 21.90
C SER A 154 -1.61 -1.82 22.56
N MET A 155 -2.48 -1.17 21.78
CA MET A 155 -3.48 -0.24 22.31
C MET A 155 -4.55 -0.96 23.14
N ALA A 156 -4.99 -2.16 22.73
CA ALA A 156 -5.93 -2.97 23.49
C ALA A 156 -5.33 -3.39 24.85
N VAL A 157 -4.06 -3.80 24.87
CA VAL A 157 -3.32 -4.11 26.10
C VAL A 157 -3.19 -2.88 26.98
N PHE A 158 -2.89 -1.70 26.41
CA PHE A 158 -2.88 -0.43 27.13
C PHE A 158 -4.23 -0.16 27.81
N ILE A 159 -5.33 -0.22 27.06
CA ILE A 159 -6.68 0.03 27.57
C ILE A 159 -7.03 -0.97 28.68
N PHE A 160 -6.80 -2.27 28.46
CA PHE A 160 -7.12 -3.30 29.44
C PHE A 160 -6.31 -3.14 30.74
N THR A 161 -5.02 -2.84 30.62
CA THR A 161 -4.14 -2.58 31.76
C THR A 161 -4.58 -1.33 32.53
N LEU A 162 -5.02 -0.29 31.81
CA LEU A 162 -5.57 0.93 32.41
C LEU A 162 -6.85 0.63 33.19
N PHE A 163 -7.78 -0.15 32.62
CA PHE A 163 -9.02 -0.52 33.29
C PHE A 163 -8.80 -1.30 34.59
N ILE A 164 -7.85 -2.26 34.60
CA ILE A 164 -7.51 -3.02 35.81
C ILE A 164 -7.05 -2.12 36.96
N GLN A 165 -6.43 -0.97 36.67
CA GLN A 165 -5.93 -0.06 37.70
C GLN A 165 -6.98 0.96 38.18
N ILE A 166 -8.05 1.17 37.41
CA ILE A 166 -9.12 2.12 37.76
C ILE A 166 -10.24 1.43 38.55
N LEU A 167 -10.44 0.13 38.34
CA LEU A 167 -11.38 -0.73 39.08
C LEU A 167 -10.79 -1.19 40.42
#